data_AF-B6QTK9-F1
#
_entry.id   AF-B6QTK9-F1
#
_cell.length_a   1.000
_cell.length_b   1.000
_cell.length_c   1.000
_cell.angle_alpha   90.00
_cell.angle_beta   90.00
_cell.angle_gamma   90.00
#
_symmetry.space_group_name_H-M   'P 1'
#
loop_
_entity.id
_entity.type
_entity.pdbx_description
1 polymer ?
#
loop_
_entity_poly.entity_id
_entity_poly.type
_entity_poly.pdbx_seq_one_letter_code
_entity_poly.pdbx_strand_id
1 'polypeptide(L)'
;MVTFQEGRDIPNPPTVDVDEGICINGVEEDSYEDFILKESEPDGFCKTGRRAYDLVVTCVLLRAYRLAPNTFHLSSDGCWNLEEEWVPARALYHDIWPNEPDDKPPELYESRDETENE
;
A
#
# COMPACT_ATOMS: atom_id res chain seq x y z
N MET A 1 -1.13 -24.92 5.30
CA MET A 1 -1.18 -25.13 3.84
C MET A 1 -2.56 -24.70 3.37
N VAL A 2 -2.69 -23.45 2.93
CA VAL A 2 -3.92 -22.97 2.29
C VAL A 2 -3.86 -23.44 0.85
N THR A 3 -4.76 -24.33 0.46
CA THR A 3 -4.85 -24.84 -0.91
C THR A 3 -5.77 -23.95 -1.72
N PHE A 4 -5.22 -23.26 -2.71
CA PHE A 4 -5.97 -22.54 -3.75
C PHE A 4 -6.70 -23.57 -4.62
N GLN A 5 -8.03 -23.53 -4.63
CA GLN A 5 -8.84 -24.29 -5.60
C GLN A 5 -9.46 -23.29 -6.57
N GLU A 6 -9.25 -23.50 -7.87
CA GLU A 6 -9.90 -22.72 -8.92
C GLU A 6 -11.43 -22.83 -8.80
N GLY A 7 -12.10 -21.68 -8.82
CA GLY A 7 -13.54 -21.55 -9.03
C GLY A 7 -14.42 -21.31 -7.80
N ARG A 8 -14.16 -20.27 -6.98
CA ARG A 8 -15.18 -19.75 -6.05
C ARG A 8 -15.16 -18.23 -5.87
N ASP A 9 -16.37 -17.67 -5.89
CA ASP A 9 -16.83 -16.34 -5.45
C ASP A 9 -16.63 -16.09 -3.93
N ILE A 10 -15.47 -16.43 -3.38
CA ILE A 10 -15.11 -16.04 -2.00
C ILE A 10 -14.03 -14.99 -2.15
N PRO A 11 -14.15 -13.82 -1.49
CA PRO A 11 -13.04 -12.90 -1.37
C PRO A 11 -11.82 -13.69 -0.93
N ASN A 12 -10.77 -13.72 -1.76
CA ASN A 12 -9.49 -14.27 -1.30
C ASN A 12 -9.10 -13.42 -0.10
N PRO A 13 -9.09 -13.98 1.13
CA PRO A 13 -8.66 -13.21 2.28
C PRO A 13 -7.22 -12.74 2.03
N PRO A 14 -6.84 -11.55 2.51
CA PRO A 14 -5.46 -11.11 2.36
C PRO A 14 -4.53 -12.18 2.95
N THR A 15 -3.48 -12.52 2.20
CA THR A 15 -2.43 -13.40 2.69
C THR A 15 -1.51 -12.58 3.58
N VAL A 16 -1.25 -13.06 4.80
CA VAL A 16 -0.22 -12.52 5.69
C VAL A 16 0.49 -13.71 6.31
N ASP A 17 1.68 -14.00 5.81
CA ASP A 17 2.48 -15.14 6.22
C ASP A 17 3.97 -14.76 6.23
N VAL A 18 4.75 -15.41 7.10
CA VAL A 18 6.18 -15.10 7.26
C VAL A 18 6.99 -15.60 6.07
N ASP A 19 6.59 -16.72 5.46
CA ASP A 19 7.30 -17.34 4.35
C ASP A 19 6.71 -16.85 3.00
N GLU A 20 5.39 -16.71 2.90
CA GLU A 20 4.72 -16.29 1.65
C GLU A 20 4.57 -14.75 1.51
N GLY A 21 4.81 -14.00 2.59
CA GLY A 21 4.71 -12.54 2.61
C GLY A 21 3.27 -12.02 2.74
N ILE A 22 3.03 -10.82 2.21
CA ILE A 22 1.74 -10.14 2.23
C ILE A 22 1.17 -10.08 0.81
N CYS A 23 -0.08 -10.48 0.62
CA CYS A 23 -0.80 -10.33 -0.65
C CYS A 23 -2.20 -9.75 -0.42
N ILE A 24 -2.54 -8.66 -1.12
CA ILE A 24 -3.83 -7.95 -0.99
C ILE A 24 -4.35 -7.57 -2.39
N ASN A 25 -5.62 -7.87 -2.67
CA ASN A 25 -6.35 -7.34 -3.82
C ASN A 25 -7.86 -7.32 -3.50
N GLY A 26 -8.63 -6.64 -4.35
CA GLY A 26 -10.09 -6.70 -4.36
C GLY A 26 -10.62 -7.96 -5.05
N VAL A 27 -11.94 -8.09 -5.06
CA VAL A 27 -12.66 -9.25 -5.61
C VAL A 27 -13.40 -8.82 -6.86
N GLU A 28 -13.26 -9.58 -7.94
CA GLU A 28 -13.98 -9.33 -9.20
C GLU A 28 -13.86 -7.86 -9.66
N GLU A 29 -14.97 -7.11 -9.70
CA GLU A 29 -15.05 -5.73 -10.17
C GLU A 29 -14.30 -4.73 -9.26
N ASP A 30 -14.06 -5.13 -8.00
CA ASP A 30 -13.28 -4.36 -7.03
C ASP A 30 -11.77 -4.65 -7.12
N SER A 31 -11.33 -5.59 -7.96
CA SER A 31 -9.89 -5.85 -8.19
C SER A 31 -9.24 -4.80 -9.11
N TYR A 32 -7.92 -4.62 -8.98
CA TYR A 32 -7.14 -3.78 -9.89
C TYR A 32 -5.75 -4.39 -10.20
N GLU A 33 -4.77 -4.22 -9.32
CA GLU A 33 -3.50 -4.97 -9.34
C GLU A 33 -3.33 -5.71 -8.00
N ASP A 34 -2.59 -6.82 -8.04
CA ASP A 34 -2.19 -7.55 -6.83
C ASP A 34 -1.08 -6.76 -6.11
N PHE A 35 -1.34 -6.36 -4.87
CA PHE A 35 -0.27 -5.92 -3.99
C PHE A 35 0.44 -7.15 -3.43
N ILE A 36 1.73 -7.31 -3.72
CA ILE A 36 2.57 -8.40 -3.21
C ILE A 36 3.80 -7.80 -2.54
N LEU A 37 4.02 -8.14 -1.28
CA LEU A 37 5.22 -7.79 -0.53
C LEU A 37 5.86 -9.05 0.06
N LYS A 38 7.00 -9.45 -0.50
CA LYS A 38 7.77 -10.63 -0.08
C LYS A 38 9.25 -10.44 -0.39
N GLU A 39 10.11 -11.28 0.19
CA GLU A 39 11.58 -11.15 0.04
C GLU A 39 12.04 -11.14 -1.43
N SER A 40 11.39 -11.93 -2.29
CA SER A 40 11.75 -12.00 -3.71
C SER A 40 11.25 -10.83 -4.56
N GLU A 41 10.34 -10.00 -4.03
CA GLU A 41 9.69 -8.86 -4.72
C GLU A 41 9.62 -7.68 -3.73
N PRO A 42 10.74 -6.96 -3.52
CA PRO A 42 10.84 -5.91 -2.51
C PRO A 42 10.32 -4.54 -2.98
N ASP A 43 9.65 -4.47 -4.14
CA ASP A 43 9.21 -3.22 -4.73
C ASP A 43 8.01 -2.66 -3.95
N GLY A 44 8.15 -1.44 -3.43
CA GLY A 44 7.13 -0.77 -2.63
C GLY A 44 6.11 0.01 -3.44
N PHE A 45 5.59 -0.58 -4.52
CA PHE A 45 4.63 0.07 -5.42
C PHE A 45 3.53 -0.90 -5.87
N CYS A 46 2.28 -0.44 -5.85
CA CYS A 46 1.13 -1.16 -6.40
C CYS A 46 0.06 -0.15 -6.76
N LYS A 47 -0.52 -0.24 -7.97
CA LYS A 47 -1.68 0.59 -8.29
C LYS A 47 -2.92 -0.11 -7.77
N THR A 48 -3.73 0.63 -7.05
CA THR A 48 -4.96 0.09 -6.43
C THR A 48 -6.20 0.53 -7.17
N GLY A 49 -6.08 1.48 -8.11
CA GLY A 49 -7.23 2.11 -8.76
C GLY A 49 -8.16 2.82 -7.77
N ARG A 50 -7.64 3.27 -6.62
CA ARG A 50 -8.40 3.84 -5.49
C ARG A 50 -9.52 2.92 -4.99
N ARG A 51 -9.33 1.60 -5.12
CA ARG A 51 -10.24 0.58 -4.58
C ARG A 51 -10.17 0.53 -3.06
N ALA A 52 -11.14 -0.12 -2.42
CA ALA A 52 -11.30 -0.09 -0.97
C ALA A 52 -10.07 -0.56 -0.17
N TYR A 53 -9.22 -1.40 -0.76
CA TYR A 53 -7.99 -1.90 -0.15
C TYR A 53 -6.80 -0.93 -0.26
N ASP A 54 -6.95 0.19 -0.97
CA ASP A 54 -5.90 1.21 -1.11
C ASP A 54 -5.38 1.72 0.23
N LEU A 55 -6.28 2.05 1.15
CA LEU A 55 -5.94 2.52 2.49
C LEU A 55 -4.97 1.56 3.20
N VAL A 56 -5.25 0.26 3.13
CA VAL A 56 -4.46 -0.77 3.81
C VAL A 56 -3.12 -0.97 3.11
N VAL A 57 -3.11 -1.03 1.78
CA VAL A 57 -1.87 -1.14 1.00
C VAL A 57 -0.94 0.04 1.28
N THR A 58 -1.45 1.27 1.21
CA THR A 58 -0.68 2.49 1.47
C THR A 58 -0.13 2.52 2.90
N CYS A 59 -0.92 2.07 3.88
CA CYS A 59 -0.45 1.95 5.28
C CYS A 59 0.64 0.87 5.45
N VAL A 60 0.51 -0.29 4.77
CA VAL A 60 1.53 -1.35 4.79
C VAL A 60 2.83 -0.88 4.15
N LEU A 61 2.74 -0.17 3.03
CA LEU A 61 3.89 0.42 2.35
C LEU A 61 4.63 1.43 3.24
N LEU A 62 3.90 2.33 3.93
CA LEU A 62 4.49 3.22 4.91
C LEU A 62 5.18 2.45 6.04
N ARG A 63 4.54 1.39 6.54
CA ARG A 63 5.10 0.55 7.61
C ARG A 63 6.38 -0.16 7.18
N ALA A 64 6.39 -0.74 5.99
CA ALA A 64 7.57 -1.40 5.44
C ALA A 64 8.75 -0.42 5.32
N TYR A 65 8.48 0.78 4.80
CA TYR A 65 9.48 1.85 4.73
C TYR A 65 10.04 2.23 6.11
N ARG A 66 9.18 2.39 7.13
CA ARG A 66 9.63 2.75 8.49
C ARG A 66 10.46 1.67 9.15
N LEU A 67 10.16 0.40 8.90
CA LEU A 67 10.92 -0.72 9.45
C LEU A 67 12.27 -0.93 8.77
N ALA A 68 12.37 -0.62 7.47
CA ALA A 68 13.56 -0.91 6.68
C ALA A 68 13.88 0.20 5.65
N PRO A 69 14.10 1.46 6.05
CA PRO A 69 14.23 2.59 5.13
C PRO A 69 15.47 2.52 4.20
N ASN A 70 16.46 1.69 4.55
CA ASN A 70 17.66 1.47 3.74
C ASN A 70 17.55 0.26 2.79
N THR A 71 16.45 -0.49 2.85
CA THR A 71 16.25 -1.74 2.09
C THR A 71 14.96 -1.71 1.28
N PHE A 72 13.91 -1.08 1.83
CA PHE A 72 12.63 -0.95 1.19
C PHE A 72 12.51 0.39 0.48
N HIS A 73 12.26 0.37 -0.83
CA HIS A 73 12.04 1.58 -1.61
C HIS A 73 10.55 1.84 -1.79
N LEU A 74 10.07 2.92 -1.16
CA LEU A 74 8.69 3.35 -1.25
C LEU A 74 8.50 4.27 -2.46
N SER A 75 7.53 3.93 -3.31
CA SER A 75 7.13 4.75 -4.46
C SER A 75 5.60 4.88 -4.50
N SER A 76 5.09 6.03 -4.97
CA SER A 76 3.67 6.28 -5.15
C SER A 76 3.48 7.42 -6.15
N ASP A 77 2.41 7.37 -6.93
CA ASP A 77 1.95 8.47 -7.78
C ASP A 77 1.06 9.47 -7.00
N GLY A 78 0.77 9.18 -5.72
CA GLY A 78 -0.07 10.01 -4.86
C GLY A 78 0.70 11.11 -4.11
N CYS A 79 0.03 12.22 -3.87
CA CYS A 79 0.45 13.39 -3.12
C CYS A 79 0.29 13.20 -1.61
N TRP A 80 1.34 13.53 -0.86
CA TRP A 80 1.49 13.29 0.56
C TRP A 80 0.46 14.00 1.44
N ASN A 81 0.02 15.18 1.01
CA ASN A 81 -0.81 16.09 1.79
C ASN A 81 -2.24 16.22 1.27
N LEU A 82 -2.63 15.46 0.24
CA LEU A 82 -4.01 15.44 -0.24
C LEU A 82 -4.88 14.54 0.65
N GLU A 83 -6.09 15.02 0.98
CA GLU A 83 -7.01 14.37 1.92
C GLU A 83 -7.51 13.02 1.42
N GLU A 84 -7.55 12.83 0.10
CA GLU A 84 -8.00 11.60 -0.56
C GLU A 84 -6.87 10.61 -0.89
N GLU A 85 -5.61 10.90 -0.54
CA GLU A 85 -4.45 10.06 -0.90
C GLU A 85 -3.68 9.58 0.34
N TRP A 86 -2.58 10.23 0.72
CA TRP A 86 -1.73 9.74 1.82
C TRP A 86 -2.26 10.08 3.22
N VAL A 87 -3.11 11.10 3.35
CA VAL A 87 -3.63 11.55 4.66
C VAL A 87 -4.40 10.45 5.40
N PRO A 88 -5.34 9.70 4.78
CA PRO A 88 -6.06 8.63 5.46
C PRO A 88 -5.15 7.48 5.92
N ALA A 89 -4.16 7.10 5.11
CA ALA A 89 -3.21 6.05 5.46
C ALA A 89 -2.30 6.46 6.63
N ARG A 90 -1.89 7.73 6.69
CA ARG A 90 -1.14 8.28 7.82
C ARG A 90 -1.96 8.35 9.10
N ALA A 91 -3.24 8.70 9.01
CA ALA A 91 -4.15 8.65 10.16
C ALA A 91 -4.27 7.22 10.71
N LEU A 92 -4.48 6.23 9.83
CA LEU A 92 -4.49 4.82 10.23
C LEU A 92 -3.15 4.37 10.82
N TYR A 93 -2.04 4.82 10.25
CA TYR A 93 -0.70 4.53 10.75
C TYR A 93 -0.52 5.01 12.19
N HIS A 94 -0.93 6.24 12.49
CA HIS A 94 -0.87 6.83 13.84
C HIS A 94 -1.78 6.13 14.84
N ASP A 95 -2.96 5.68 14.41
CA ASP A 95 -3.86 4.92 15.29
C ASP A 95 -3.23 3.59 15.73
N ILE A 96 -2.45 2.94 14.86
CA ILE A 96 -1.79 1.65 15.14
C ILE A 96 -0.44 1.86 15.85
N TRP A 97 0.35 2.86 15.44
CA TRP A 97 1.69 3.16 15.95
C TRP A 97 1.83 4.64 16.39
N PRO A 98 1.19 5.04 17.49
CA PRO A 98 1.06 6.45 17.88
C PRO A 98 2.36 7.16 18.27
N ASN A 99 3.46 6.42 18.42
CA ASN A 99 4.77 6.97 18.80
C ASN A 99 5.76 7.02 17.63
N GLU A 100 5.34 6.64 16.43
CA GLU A 100 6.20 6.58 15.27
C GLU A 100 5.97 7.76 14.32
N PRO A 101 7.02 8.27 13.65
CA PRO A 101 6.88 9.39 12.73
C PRO A 101 6.12 9.00 11.45
N ASP A 102 5.34 9.92 10.92
CA ASP A 102 4.69 9.85 9.60
C ASP A 102 5.15 11.00 8.68
N ASP A 103 6.36 11.52 8.85
CA ASP A 103 6.93 12.51 7.93
C ASP A 103 7.12 11.93 6.51
N LYS A 104 6.96 12.77 5.49
CA LYS A 104 7.17 12.36 4.10
C LYS A 104 8.57 11.79 3.88
N PRO A 105 8.72 10.59 3.27
CA PRO A 105 10.04 10.12 2.82
C PRO A 105 10.66 11.14 1.86
N PRO A 106 11.94 11.53 2.04
CA PRO A 106 12.56 12.56 1.22
C PRO A 106 12.69 12.15 -0.26
N GLU A 107 12.81 10.86 -0.53
CA GLU A 107 12.86 10.25 -1.87
C GLU A 107 11.49 10.02 -2.51
N LEU A 108 10.39 10.19 -1.78
CA LEU A 108 9.05 10.02 -2.35
C LEU A 108 8.75 11.18 -3.31
N TYR A 109 8.76 10.86 -4.60
CA TYR A 109 8.39 11.75 -5.68
C TYR A 109 6.88 12.01 -5.66
N GLU A 110 6.49 13.26 -5.92
CA GLU A 110 5.11 13.67 -6.11
C GLU A 110 5.06 14.42 -7.43
N SER A 111 4.22 13.98 -8.37
CA SER A 111 3.95 14.78 -9.56
C SER A 111 3.21 16.03 -9.10
N ARG A 112 3.86 17.19 -9.16
CA ARG A 112 3.14 18.47 -9.03
C ARG A 112 2.11 18.51 -10.16
N ASP A 113 0.83 18.58 -9.83
CA ASP A 113 -0.16 19.01 -10.81
C ASP A 113 0.23 20.42 -11.28
N GLU A 114 0.73 20.54 -12.51
CA GLU A 114 0.91 21.82 -13.19
C GLU A 114 -0.44 22.38 -13.67
N THR A 115 -1.45 22.42 -12.79
CA THR A 115 -2.76 23.01 -13.10
C THR A 115 -3.18 24.05 -12.06
N GLU A 116 -2.24 24.89 -11.61
CA GLU A 116 -2.58 26.26 -11.19
C GLU A 116 -2.28 27.22 -12.35
N ASN A 117 -3.21 27.29 -13.30
CA ASN A 117 -3.35 28.40 -14.23
C ASN A 117 -4.83 28.53 -14.61
N GLU A 118 -5.61 29.20 -13.75
CA GLU A 118 -6.75 30.04 -14.16
C GLU A 118 -6.81 31.29 -13.29
#